data_AF-A0A1W9JC67-F1
#
_entry.id   AF-A0A1W9JC67-F1
#
_cell.length_a   1.000
_cell.length_b   1.000
_cell.length_c   1.000
_cell.angle_alpha   90.00
_cell.angle_beta   90.00
_cell.angle_gamma   90.00
#
_symmetry.space_group_name_H-M   'P 1'
#
loop_
_entity.id
_entity.type
_entity.pdbx_description
1 polymer ?
#
loop_
_entity_poly.entity_id
_entity_poly.type
_entity_poly.pdbx_seq_one_letter_code
_entity_poly.pdbx_strand_id
1 'polypeptide(L)'
;MAKNIRAENLGVIRYLNLTHKSFSKKLENITNSAYLSEMIDGSREVSNSVAREIESVLLLLPDDWMDRDNLSLIHMSKLDFELMRLILVQSTQAKQGLVDFIANKNLES
;
A
#
# COMPACT_ATOMS: atom_id res chain seq x y z
N MET A 1 -1.66 -8.30 -18.83
CA MET A 1 -0.58 -8.42 -17.84
C MET A 1 -1.21 -8.15 -16.49
N ALA A 2 -1.06 -9.02 -15.50
CA ALA A 2 -1.53 -8.69 -14.16
C ALA A 2 -0.76 -7.45 -13.70
N LYS A 3 -1.47 -6.43 -13.18
CA LYS A 3 -0.79 -5.26 -12.64
C LYS A 3 0.01 -5.70 -11.41
N ASN A 4 1.24 -5.20 -11.31
CA ASN A 4 2.03 -5.33 -10.10
C ASN A 4 1.36 -4.51 -8.98
N ILE A 5 1.37 -5.02 -7.74
CA ILE A 5 0.82 -4.38 -6.54
C ILE A 5 1.22 -2.89 -6.38
N ARG A 6 2.44 -2.51 -6.78
CA ARG A 6 2.95 -1.13 -6.80
C ARG A 6 2.25 -0.25 -7.83
N ALA A 7 1.92 -0.79 -9.01
CA ALA A 7 1.18 -0.06 -10.03
C ALA A 7 -0.26 0.23 -9.56
N GLU A 8 -0.87 -0.74 -8.88
CA GLU A 8 -2.19 -0.59 -8.27
C GLU A 8 -2.17 0.46 -7.15
N ASN A 9 -1.17 0.37 -6.27
CA ASN A 9 -0.94 1.32 -5.18
C ASN A 9 -0.66 2.74 -5.69
N LEU A 10 0.07 2.90 -6.80
CA LEU A 10 0.21 4.20 -7.47
C LEU A 10 -1.13 4.76 -7.96
N GLY A 11 -2.02 3.89 -8.46
CA GLY A 11 -3.39 4.27 -8.83
C GLY A 11 -4.18 4.80 -7.62
N VAL A 12 -4.09 4.14 -6.47
CA VAL A 12 -4.72 4.56 -5.22
C VAL A 12 -4.16 5.91 -4.75
N ILE A 13 -2.83 6.06 -4.73
CA ILE A 13 -2.19 7.33 -4.35
C ILE A 13 -2.62 8.45 -5.29
N ARG A 14 -2.66 8.21 -6.60
CA ARG A 14 -3.15 9.20 -7.57
C ARG A 14 -4.57 9.64 -7.24
N TYR A 15 -5.46 8.71 -6.92
CA TYR A 15 -6.83 9.00 -6.51
C TYR A 15 -6.87 9.89 -5.25
N LEU A 16 -6.08 9.56 -4.22
CA LEU A 16 -5.98 10.36 -3.00
C LEU A 16 -5.40 11.77 -3.25
N ASN A 17 -4.60 11.96 -4.30
CA ASN A 17 -4.04 13.25 -4.70
C ASN A 17 -4.95 14.07 -5.64
N LEU A 18 -6.20 13.64 -5.83
CA LEU A 18 -7.29 14.27 -6.58
C LEU A 18 -7.08 14.36 -8.10
N THR A 19 -5.92 14.81 -8.57
CA THR A 19 -5.66 14.99 -10.01
C THR A 19 -4.32 14.38 -10.43
N HIS A 20 -4.24 13.94 -11.69
CA HIS A 20 -2.97 13.48 -12.25
C HIS A 20 -1.93 14.62 -12.27
N LYS A 21 -2.35 15.86 -12.54
CA LYS A 21 -1.45 17.02 -12.58
C LYS A 21 -0.79 17.31 -11.23
N SER A 22 -1.57 17.35 -10.15
CA SER A 22 -1.03 17.55 -8.79
C SER A 22 -0.12 16.39 -8.38
N PHE A 23 -0.48 15.16 -8.76
CA PHE A 23 0.31 13.98 -8.47
C PHE A 23 1.63 13.96 -9.23
N SER A 24 1.62 14.18 -10.55
CA SER A 24 2.84 14.30 -11.38
C SER A 24 3.77 15.39 -10.87
N LYS A 25 3.22 16.54 -10.44
CA LYS A 25 4.02 17.63 -9.87
C LYS A 25 4.75 17.22 -8.59
N LYS A 26 4.11 16.43 -7.71
CA LYS A 26 4.78 15.95 -6.49
C LYS A 26 5.92 14.98 -6.80
N LEU A 27 5.81 14.22 -7.89
CA LEU A 27 6.79 13.20 -8.29
C LEU A 27 7.76 13.67 -9.38
N GLU A 28 7.82 14.96 -9.68
CA GLU A 28 8.58 15.49 -10.82
C GLU A 28 10.10 15.26 -10.71
N ASN A 29 10.62 15.11 -9.49
CA ASN A 29 12.03 14.79 -9.23
C ASN A 29 12.34 13.28 -9.34
N ILE A 30 11.32 12.42 -9.41
CA ILE A 30 11.46 10.96 -9.47
C ILE A 30 11.18 10.47 -10.89
N THR A 31 10.16 11.03 -11.53
CA THR A 31 9.69 10.58 -12.85
C THR A 31 8.98 11.71 -13.59
N ASN A 32 8.70 11.50 -14.88
CA ASN A 32 7.89 12.42 -15.67
C ASN A 32 6.45 11.93 -15.81
N SER A 33 5.54 12.80 -16.27
CA SER A 33 4.11 12.50 -16.35
C SER A 33 3.76 11.33 -17.28
N ALA A 34 4.54 11.11 -18.35
CA ALA A 34 4.31 10.00 -19.27
C ALA A 34 4.69 8.67 -18.60
N TYR A 35 5.89 8.59 -18.02
CA TYR A 35 6.35 7.41 -17.30
C TYR A 35 5.50 7.12 -16.06
N LEU A 36 5.00 8.15 -15.37
CA LEU A 36 4.06 7.96 -14.27
C LEU A 36 2.74 7.32 -14.74
N SER A 37 2.26 7.68 -15.93
CA SER A 37 1.05 7.06 -16.50
C SER A 37 1.30 5.59 -16.83
N GLU A 38 2.45 5.28 -17.44
CA GLU A 38 2.88 3.91 -17.73
C GLU A 38 3.08 3.07 -16.45
N MET A 39 3.57 3.68 -15.37
CA MET A 39 3.70 3.00 -14.07
C MET A 39 2.33 2.68 -13.44
N ILE A 40 1.33 3.55 -13.60
CA ILE A 40 -0.03 3.37 -13.05
C ILE A 40 -0.83 2.32 -13.84
N ASP A 41 -0.68 2.29 -15.17
CA ASP A 41 -1.34 1.28 -15.99
C ASP A 41 -0.61 -0.07 -15.99
N GLY A 42 0.61 -0.11 -15.46
CA GLY A 42 1.42 -1.31 -15.31
C GLY A 42 2.22 -1.69 -16.56
N SER A 43 2.24 -0.84 -17.58
CA SER A 43 3.11 -1.00 -18.76
C SER A 43 4.57 -0.73 -18.45
N ARG A 44 4.86 0.02 -17.37
CA ARG A 44 6.21 0.23 -16.83
C ARG A 44 6.31 -0.30 -15.39
N GLU A 45 7.41 -0.98 -15.12
CA GLU A 45 7.73 -1.47 -13.78
C GLU A 45 8.03 -0.32 -12.80
N VAL A 46 7.56 -0.47 -11.56
CA VAL A 46 7.97 0.35 -10.41
C VAL A 46 9.06 -0.40 -9.64
N SER A 47 10.31 -0.04 -9.88
CA SER A 47 11.45 -0.66 -9.22
C SER A 47 11.44 -0.38 -7.71
N ASN A 48 12.22 -1.15 -6.94
CA ASN A 48 12.28 -0.97 -5.50
C ASN A 48 12.79 0.42 -5.10
N SER A 49 13.83 0.92 -5.79
CA SER A 49 14.36 2.27 -5.55
C SER A 49 13.28 3.33 -5.75
N VAL A 50 12.56 3.24 -6.87
CA VAL A 50 11.50 4.20 -7.21
C VAL A 50 10.35 4.12 -6.20
N ALA A 51 9.97 2.92 -5.75
CA ALA A 51 8.93 2.76 -4.73
C ALA A 51 9.30 3.45 -3.40
N ARG A 52 10.54 3.27 -2.93
CA ARG A 52 11.04 3.93 -1.72
C ARG A 52 11.13 5.46 -1.88
N GLU A 53 11.56 5.93 -3.04
CA GLU A 53 11.59 7.37 -3.34
C GLU A 53 10.18 7.97 -3.32
N ILE A 54 9.20 7.30 -3.93
CA ILE A 54 7.79 7.72 -3.91
C ILE A 54 7.27 7.82 -2.47
N GLU A 55 7.51 6.80 -1.64
CA GLU A 55 7.11 6.81 -0.23
C GLU A 55 7.73 7.99 0.54
N SER A 56 9.02 8.25 0.33
CA SER A 56 9.70 9.36 1.01
C SER A 56 9.22 10.74 0.57
N VAL A 57 8.95 10.95 -0.73
CA VAL A 57 8.45 12.23 -1.26
C VAL A 57 7.01 12.46 -0.83
N LEU A 58 6.23 11.39 -0.74
CA LEU A 58 4.88 11.43 -0.19
C LEU A 58 4.95 11.18 1.32
N LEU A 59 5.51 12.14 2.07
CA LEU A 59 5.79 12.16 3.53
C LEU A 59 4.73 11.57 4.50
N LEU A 60 3.56 11.17 4.01
CA LEU A 60 2.47 10.52 4.74
C LEU A 60 2.41 9.00 4.53
N LEU A 61 3.22 8.42 3.66
CA LEU A 61 3.22 6.98 3.41
C LEU A 61 4.21 6.29 4.37
N PRO A 62 3.74 5.30 5.15
CA PRO A 62 4.63 4.42 5.92
C PRO A 62 5.61 3.65 5.04
N ASP A 63 6.66 3.13 5.65
CA ASP A 63 7.58 2.20 5.00
C ASP A 63 6.83 1.00 4.40
N ASP A 64 7.30 0.57 3.23
CA ASP A 64 6.75 -0.55 2.45
C ASP A 64 5.29 -0.36 2.00
N TRP A 65 4.73 0.85 2.10
CA TRP A 65 3.33 1.09 1.72
C TRP A 65 3.03 0.70 0.27
N MET A 66 3.98 0.92 -0.64
CA MET A 66 3.87 0.56 -2.06
C MET A 66 3.83 -0.94 -2.30
N ASP A 67 4.26 -1.76 -1.33
CA ASP A 67 4.26 -3.21 -1.40
C ASP A 67 3.05 -3.85 -0.69
N ARG A 68 2.22 -3.05 0.00
CA ARG A 68 1.04 -3.55 0.71
C ARG A 68 -0.08 -3.88 -0.25
N ASP A 69 -0.87 -4.88 0.07
CA ASP A 69 -2.10 -5.18 -0.66
C ASP A 69 -3.24 -4.24 -0.22
N ASN A 70 -3.10 -2.97 -0.60
CA ASN A 70 -4.06 -1.93 -0.21
C ASN A 70 -5.41 -2.09 -0.92
N LEU A 71 -5.47 -2.80 -2.06
CA LEU A 71 -6.73 -3.13 -2.72
C LEU A 71 -7.53 -4.14 -1.89
N SER A 72 -6.89 -5.17 -1.34
CA SER A 72 -7.58 -6.12 -0.46
C SER A 72 -8.13 -5.46 0.81
N LEU A 73 -7.55 -4.35 1.28
CA LEU A 73 -8.11 -3.58 2.39
C LEU A 73 -9.47 -2.94 2.04
N ILE A 74 -9.68 -2.53 0.78
CA ILE A 74 -10.96 -1.99 0.31
C ILE A 74 -12.02 -3.09 0.22
N HIS A 75 -11.60 -4.31 -0.13
CA HIS A 75 -12.48 -5.47 -0.32
C HIS A 75 -12.59 -6.37 0.91
N MET A 76 -12.09 -5.92 2.07
CA MET A 76 -12.08 -6.76 3.27
C MET A 76 -13.50 -7.16 3.70
N SER A 77 -13.64 -8.37 4.24
CA SER A 77 -14.95 -8.83 4.73
C SER A 77 -15.39 -8.01 5.95
N LYS A 78 -16.70 -8.00 6.24
CA LYS A 78 -17.23 -7.33 7.44
C LYS A 78 -16.55 -7.84 8.72
N LEU A 79 -16.29 -9.15 8.81
CA LEU A 79 -15.63 -9.73 9.99
C LEU A 79 -14.19 -9.23 10.11
N ASP A 80 -13.45 -9.21 9.01
CA ASP A 80 -12.05 -8.74 9.00
C ASP A 80 -11.95 -7.26 9.36
N PHE A 81 -12.90 -6.44 8.89
CA PHE A 81 -12.99 -5.04 9.26
C PHE A 81 -13.23 -4.84 10.77
N GLU A 82 -14.17 -5.58 11.36
CA GLU A 82 -14.44 -5.48 12.80
C GLU A 82 -13.24 -5.97 13.63
N LEU A 83 -12.57 -7.06 13.21
CA LEU A 83 -11.33 -7.52 13.85
C LEU A 83 -10.24 -6.45 13.78
N MET A 84 -10.00 -5.87 12.60
CA MET A 84 -8.99 -4.83 12.40
C MET A 84 -9.27 -3.61 13.30
N ARG A 85 -10.53 -3.16 13.40
CA ARG A 85 -10.93 -2.07 14.30
C ARG A 85 -10.61 -2.36 15.75
N LEU A 86 -10.91 -3.57 16.23
CA LEU A 86 -10.62 -3.97 17.61
C LEU A 86 -9.12 -4.00 17.87
N ILE A 87 -8.33 -4.49 16.92
CA ILE A 87 -6.87 -4.64 17.03
C ILE A 87 -6.17 -3.28 17.03
N LEU A 88 -6.60 -2.33 16.19
CA LEU A 88 -5.89 -1.05 16.00
C LEU A 88 -5.64 -0.28 17.30
N VAL A 89 -6.62 -0.30 18.22
CA VAL A 89 -6.58 0.44 19.50
C VAL A 89 -5.86 -0.31 20.62
N GLN A 90 -5.42 -1.55 20.40
CA GLN A 90 -4.73 -2.35 21.42
C GLN A 90 -3.26 -1.96 21.55
N SER A 91 -2.69 -2.30 22.71
CA SER A 91 -1.25 -2.17 22.97
C SER A 91 -0.43 -3.08 22.05
N THR A 92 0.82 -2.73 21.80
CA THR A 92 1.75 -3.57 21.02
C THR A 92 1.88 -4.97 21.61
N GLN A 93 1.88 -5.10 22.95
CA GLN A 93 1.93 -6.39 23.62
C GLN A 93 0.70 -7.25 23.33
N ALA A 94 -0.51 -6.67 23.35
CA ALA A 94 -1.73 -7.38 23.02
C ALA A 94 -1.78 -7.79 21.54
N LYS A 95 -1.31 -6.91 20.64
CA LYS A 95 -1.16 -7.23 19.21
C LYS A 95 -0.20 -8.41 19.00
N GLN A 96 0.95 -8.41 19.67
CA GLN A 96 1.91 -9.50 19.59
C GLN A 96 1.32 -10.81 20.13
N GLY A 97 0.63 -10.78 21.28
CA GLY A 97 -0.02 -11.96 21.83
C GLY A 97 -1.07 -12.57 20.89
N LEU A 98 -1.81 -11.73 20.15
CA LEU A 98 -2.73 -12.21 19.12
C LEU A 98 -1.99 -12.85 17.93
N VAL A 99 -0.90 -12.26 17.47
CA VAL A 99 -0.06 -12.84 16.41
C VAL A 99 0.44 -14.22 16.83
N ASP A 100 0.98 -14.33 18.04
CA ASP A 100 1.51 -15.59 18.58
C ASP A 100 0.40 -16.65 18.72
N PHE A 101 -0.79 -16.25 19.19
CA PHE A 101 -1.95 -17.14 19.30
C PHE A 101 -2.37 -17.71 17.93
N ILE A 102 -2.50 -16.87 16.90
CA ILE A 102 -2.90 -17.29 15.56
C ILE A 102 -1.83 -18.19 14.92
N ALA A 103 -0.56 -17.81 15.04
CA ALA A 103 0.55 -18.58 14.47
C ALA A 103 0.62 -20.00 15.03
N ASN A 104 0.36 -20.17 16.32
CA ASN A 104 0.37 -21.48 16.98
C ASN A 104 -0.89 -22.30 16.68
N LYS A 105 -2.04 -21.67 16.44
CA LYS A 105 -3.28 -22.39 16.10
C LYS A 105 -3.22 -23.13 14.77
N ASN A 106 -2.49 -22.61 13.80
CA ASN A 106 -2.30 -23.25 12.49
C ASN A 106 -1.38 -24.49 12.53
N LEU A 107 -0.78 -24.81 13.67
CA LEU A 107 0.05 -26.00 13.85
C LEU A 107 -0.72 -27.17 14.50
N GLU A 108 -1.91 -26.92 15.05
CA GLU A 108 -2.75 -27.91 15.75
C GLU A 108 -3.87 -28.51 14.86
N SER A 109 -4.03 -28.01 13.64
CA SER A 109 -5.05 -28.40 12.66
C SER A 109 -4.42 -29.05 11.44
#